data_AF-A0A7S0KZY5-F1
#
_entry.id   AF-A0A7S0KZY5-F1
#
_cell.length_a   1.000
_cell.length_b   1.000
_cell.length_c   1.000
_cell.angle_alpha   90.00
_cell.angle_beta   90.00
_cell.angle_gamma   90.00
#
_symmetry.space_group_name_H-M   'P 1'
#
loop_
_entity.id
_entity.type
_entity.pdbx_description
1 polymer ?
#
loop_
_entity_poly.entity_id
_entity_poly.type
_entity_poly.pdbx_seq_one_letter_code
_entity_poly.pdbx_strand_id
1 'polypeptide(L)'
;RARLERALSERLYLIERRDASVTSASGLTNLKHTFSVLGSTGNVYLVTLCRLPACQCVDFSEKHNICKHLLFVYAKVLGVARDDPVVVQKALLRCELARLLAPTEDPGCSAGTDDYMAHPAVRQAYGAMAAISPDEPLVSARPLTDEPCAICFDELTDEGLDETLAFIAAAGQSQTQTQTQTQTQTQ
;
A
#
# COMPACT_ATOMS: atom_id res chain seq x y z
N ARG A 1 10.75 13.74 -13.32
CA ARG A 1 11.12 12.52 -14.08
C ARG A 1 11.54 11.37 -13.16
N ALA A 2 12.50 11.54 -12.24
CA ALA A 2 12.92 10.49 -11.28
C ALA A 2 11.78 9.74 -10.54
N ARG A 3 10.70 10.42 -10.15
CA ARG A 3 9.53 9.78 -9.50
C ARG A 3 8.76 8.83 -10.43
N LEU A 4 8.65 9.18 -11.71
CA LEU A 4 7.99 8.35 -12.71
C LEU A 4 8.83 7.11 -13.03
N GLU A 5 10.15 7.28 -13.14
CA GLU A 5 11.08 6.17 -13.31
C GLU A 5 10.97 5.16 -12.17
N ARG A 6 10.91 5.64 -10.92
CA ARG A 6 10.68 4.77 -9.75
C ARG A 6 9.35 4.02 -9.81
N ALA A 7 8.27 4.67 -10.21
CA ALA A 7 6.96 4.01 -10.36
C ALA A 7 6.97 2.91 -11.43
N LEU A 8 7.84 3.03 -12.43
CA LEU A 8 7.98 2.07 -13.51
C LEU A 8 8.93 0.93 -13.17
N SER A 9 10.03 1.20 -12.45
CA SER A 9 11.07 0.24 -12.11
C SER A 9 10.77 -0.58 -10.85
N GLU A 10 10.11 0.01 -9.86
CA GLU A 10 9.76 -0.69 -8.63
C GLU A 10 8.59 -1.68 -8.87
N ARG A 11 8.61 -2.80 -8.13
CA ARG A 11 7.55 -3.81 -8.19
C ARG A 11 6.31 -3.27 -7.47
N LEU A 12 5.31 -2.88 -8.26
CA LEU A 12 4.00 -2.40 -7.82
C LEU A 12 2.95 -3.20 -8.58
N TYR A 13 1.88 -3.58 -7.89
CA TYR A 13 0.81 -4.39 -8.48
C TYR A 13 -0.56 -3.81 -8.17
N LEU A 14 -1.50 -3.94 -9.10
CA LEU A 14 -2.90 -3.62 -8.91
C LEU A 14 -3.63 -4.85 -8.38
N ILE A 15 -4.28 -4.70 -7.23
CA ILE A 15 -5.10 -5.76 -6.62
C ILE A 15 -6.54 -5.68 -7.14
N GLU A 16 -7.11 -4.47 -7.06
CA GLU A 16 -8.51 -4.22 -7.36
C GLU A 16 -8.66 -2.83 -7.99
N ARG A 17 -9.54 -2.75 -8.98
CA ARG A 17 -10.10 -1.49 -9.49
C ARG A 17 -11.59 -1.50 -9.18
N ARG A 18 -12.08 -0.42 -8.57
CA ARG A 18 -13.50 -0.23 -8.27
C ARG A 18 -13.97 1.09 -8.87
N ASP A 19 -14.99 0.99 -9.70
CA ASP A 19 -15.61 2.12 -10.36
C ASP A 19 -16.74 2.65 -9.45
N ALA A 20 -16.61 3.89 -8.98
CA ALA A 20 -17.50 4.51 -7.99
C ALA A 20 -18.11 5.83 -8.52
N SER A 21 -18.23 5.93 -9.85
CA SER A 21 -18.80 7.10 -10.51
C SER A 21 -20.30 7.19 -10.23
N VAL A 22 -20.77 8.38 -9.84
CA VAL A 22 -22.18 8.61 -9.45
C VAL A 22 -22.80 9.67 -10.35
N THR A 23 -23.93 9.34 -10.98
CA THR A 23 -24.72 10.28 -11.77
C THR A 23 -25.84 10.86 -10.93
N SER A 24 -25.91 12.19 -10.83
CA SER A 24 -26.97 12.90 -10.11
C SER A 24 -28.28 12.92 -10.92
N ALA A 25 -29.41 13.18 -10.25
CA ALA A 25 -30.71 13.36 -10.88
C ALA A 25 -30.74 14.49 -11.92
N SER A 26 -29.84 15.47 -11.83
CA SER A 26 -29.66 16.54 -12.82
C SER A 26 -28.89 16.13 -14.08
N GLY A 27 -28.50 14.86 -14.20
CA GLY A 27 -27.70 14.33 -15.31
C GLY A 27 -26.20 14.60 -15.19
N LEU A 28 -25.73 15.20 -14.10
CA LEU A 28 -24.31 15.45 -13.88
C LEU A 28 -23.60 14.22 -13.29
N THR A 29 -22.62 13.68 -14.01
CA THR A 29 -21.78 12.57 -13.56
C THR A 29 -20.56 13.04 -12.78
N ASN A 30 -20.41 12.55 -11.54
CA ASN A 30 -19.22 12.69 -10.73
C ASN A 30 -18.33 11.45 -10.91
N LEU A 31 -17.31 11.58 -11.75
CA LEU A 31 -16.37 10.50 -12.03
C LEU A 31 -15.42 10.28 -10.85
N LYS A 32 -15.38 9.04 -10.35
CA LYS A 32 -14.51 8.62 -9.25
C LYS A 32 -14.21 7.14 -9.34
N HIS A 33 -12.94 6.77 -9.46
CA HIS A 33 -12.48 5.39 -9.46
C HIS A 33 -11.45 5.19 -8.36
N THR A 34 -11.45 4.03 -7.72
CA THR A 34 -10.50 3.69 -6.66
C THR A 34 -9.69 2.46 -7.05
N PHE A 35 -8.41 2.47 -6.72
CA PHE A 35 -7.45 1.45 -7.08
C PHE A 35 -6.70 1.02 -5.82
N SER A 36 -6.71 -0.27 -5.53
CA SER A 36 -5.93 -0.87 -4.44
C SER A 36 -4.58 -1.32 -5.00
N VAL A 37 -3.51 -0.63 -4.60
CA VAL A 37 -2.16 -0.83 -5.15
C VAL A 37 -1.26 -1.47 -4.08
N LEU A 38 -0.68 -2.63 -4.39
CA LEU A 38 0.34 -3.28 -3.59
C LEU A 38 1.70 -2.61 -3.82
N GLY A 39 2.31 -2.15 -2.74
CA GLY A 39 3.64 -1.58 -2.70
C GLY A 39 4.74 -2.65 -2.64
N SER A 40 5.98 -2.25 -2.93
CA SER A 40 7.15 -3.13 -2.89
C SER A 40 7.46 -3.71 -1.50
N THR A 41 6.96 -3.08 -0.43
CA THR A 41 7.10 -3.52 0.96
C THR A 41 5.93 -4.39 1.44
N GLY A 42 5.01 -4.77 0.55
CA GLY A 42 3.84 -5.58 0.90
C GLY A 42 2.63 -4.79 1.45
N ASN A 43 2.75 -3.47 1.61
CA ASN A 43 1.64 -2.62 2.05
C ASN A 43 0.68 -2.34 0.90
N VAL A 44 -0.62 -2.26 1.19
CA VAL A 44 -1.65 -1.88 0.21
C VAL A 44 -2.02 -0.41 0.41
N TYR A 45 -1.97 0.36 -0.67
CA TYR A 45 -2.35 1.77 -0.68
C TYR A 45 -3.59 1.99 -1.54
N LEU A 46 -4.59 2.68 -0.98
CA LEU A 46 -5.74 3.13 -1.76
C LEU A 46 -5.37 4.39 -2.55
N VAL A 47 -5.50 4.31 -3.87
CA VAL A 47 -5.39 5.44 -4.79
C VAL A 47 -6.79 5.79 -5.28
N THR A 48 -7.20 7.05 -5.11
CA THR A 48 -8.47 7.57 -5.60
C THR A 48 -8.21 8.49 -6.77
N LEU A 49 -8.80 8.18 -7.92
CA LEU A 49 -8.79 9.03 -9.09
C LEU A 49 -10.13 9.74 -9.24
N CYS A 50 -10.10 11.06 -9.05
CA CYS A 50 -11.19 11.98 -9.29
C CYS A 50 -10.57 13.33 -9.72
N ARG A 51 -11.32 14.44 -9.69
CA ARG A 51 -10.76 15.75 -10.05
C ARG A 51 -9.58 16.18 -9.18
N LEU A 52 -9.54 15.73 -7.94
CA LEU A 52 -8.40 15.89 -7.03
C LEU A 52 -7.89 14.50 -6.68
N PRO A 53 -6.96 13.94 -7.47
CA PRO A 53 -6.38 12.64 -7.20
C PRO A 53 -5.79 12.56 -5.80
N ALA A 54 -5.94 11.42 -5.13
CA ALA A 54 -5.47 11.21 -3.77
C ALA A 54 -4.86 9.82 -3.58
N CYS A 55 -3.94 9.69 -2.63
CA CYS A 55 -3.34 8.42 -2.23
C CYS A 55 -3.10 8.39 -0.72
N GLN A 56 -3.29 7.23 -0.10
CA GLN A 56 -3.05 7.03 1.34
C GLN A 56 -1.57 6.86 1.72
N CYS A 57 -0.64 6.91 0.77
CA CYS A 57 0.78 6.76 1.09
C CYS A 57 1.36 8.02 1.73
N VAL A 58 2.39 7.82 2.57
CA VAL A 58 3.13 8.89 3.26
C VAL A 58 3.64 9.99 2.33
N ASP A 59 4.13 9.62 1.14
CA ASP A 59 4.62 10.59 0.15
C ASP A 59 3.53 11.54 -0.34
N PHE A 60 2.26 11.11 -0.36
CA PHE A 60 1.14 11.95 -0.75
C PHE A 60 0.58 12.71 0.46
N SER A 61 0.41 12.04 1.59
CA SER A 61 -0.19 12.63 2.80
C SER A 61 0.66 13.76 3.39
N GLU A 62 2.00 13.63 3.37
CA GLU A 62 2.89 14.62 3.97
C GLU A 62 3.37 15.68 2.97
N LYS A 63 3.67 15.27 1.73
CA LYS A 63 4.30 16.17 0.73
C LYS A 63 3.29 16.77 -0.24
N HIS A 64 2.04 16.34 -0.23
CA HIS A 64 0.95 16.81 -1.09
C HIS A 64 1.36 16.92 -2.58
N ASN A 65 2.12 15.92 -3.04
CA ASN A 65 2.65 15.84 -4.40
C ASN A 65 2.29 14.48 -5.01
N ILE A 66 2.37 14.39 -6.33
CA ILE A 66 2.11 13.14 -7.05
C ILE A 66 3.12 12.07 -6.60
N CYS A 67 2.61 11.03 -5.95
CA CYS A 67 3.38 9.91 -5.44
C CYS A 67 3.58 8.83 -6.51
N LYS A 68 4.50 7.90 -6.26
CA LYS A 68 4.77 6.79 -7.18
C LYS A 68 3.54 5.92 -7.46
N HIS A 69 2.62 5.78 -6.49
CA HIS A 69 1.40 4.98 -6.67
C HIS A 69 0.41 5.61 -7.65
N LEU A 70 0.26 6.94 -7.64
CA LEU A 70 -0.52 7.66 -8.65
C LEU A 70 0.13 7.52 -10.04
N LEU A 71 1.45 7.68 -10.12
CA LEU A 71 2.20 7.52 -11.38
C LEU A 71 2.10 6.11 -11.93
N PHE A 72 2.11 5.09 -11.07
CA PHE A 72 1.87 3.69 -11.43
C PHE A 72 0.48 3.51 -12.05
N VAL A 73 -0.56 4.06 -11.42
CA VAL A 73 -1.93 4.00 -11.96
C VAL A 73 -2.01 4.69 -13.32
N TYR A 74 -1.45 5.89 -13.47
CA TYR A 74 -1.44 6.58 -14.76
C TYR A 74 -0.70 5.78 -15.84
N ALA A 75 0.55 5.38 -15.58
CA ALA A 75 1.40 4.83 -16.62
C ALA A 75 1.15 3.34 -16.92
N LYS A 76 0.94 2.51 -15.90
CA LYS A 76 0.77 1.05 -16.07
C LYS A 76 -0.68 0.61 -16.14
N VAL A 77 -1.57 1.20 -15.32
CA VAL A 77 -2.97 0.77 -15.26
C VAL A 77 -3.84 1.44 -16.32
N LEU A 78 -3.63 2.74 -16.55
CA LEU A 78 -4.41 3.54 -17.51
C LEU A 78 -3.68 3.78 -18.84
N GLY A 79 -2.44 3.31 -18.98
CA GLY A 79 -1.67 3.43 -20.22
C GLY A 79 -1.35 4.87 -20.64
N VAL A 80 -1.36 5.83 -19.71
CA VAL A 80 -1.09 7.24 -19.99
C VAL A 80 0.38 7.40 -20.41
N ALA A 81 0.59 8.08 -21.54
CA ALA A 81 1.93 8.36 -22.04
C ALA A 81 2.75 9.18 -21.02
N ARG A 82 4.05 8.89 -20.92
CA ARG A 82 4.95 9.51 -19.93
C ARG A 82 5.08 11.03 -20.09
N ASP A 83 4.89 11.51 -21.31
CA ASP A 83 4.97 12.94 -21.67
C ASP A 83 3.59 13.63 -21.63
N ASP A 84 2.50 12.91 -21.34
CA ASP A 84 1.18 13.53 -21.15
C ASP A 84 1.21 14.40 -19.88
N PRO A 85 0.83 15.70 -19.97
CA PRO A 85 0.84 16.62 -18.84
C PRO A 85 -0.01 16.13 -17.66
N VAL A 86 -1.03 15.29 -17.91
CA VAL A 86 -1.89 14.70 -16.87
C VAL A 86 -1.09 13.96 -15.79
N VAL A 87 0.05 13.36 -16.15
CA VAL A 87 0.88 12.57 -15.21
C VAL A 87 1.47 13.43 -14.08
N VAL A 88 1.65 14.74 -14.31
CA VAL A 88 2.24 15.67 -13.32
C VAL A 88 1.22 16.63 -12.71
N GLN A 89 -0.02 16.65 -13.19
CA GLN A 89 -1.09 17.52 -12.69
C GLN A 89 -1.57 17.08 -11.31
N LYS A 90 -1.70 18.04 -10.38
CA LYS A 90 -2.30 17.83 -9.05
C LYS A 90 -3.84 17.81 -9.05
N ALA A 91 -4.44 18.37 -10.09
CA ALA A 91 -5.87 18.42 -10.29
C ALA A 91 -6.18 18.16 -11.76
N LEU A 92 -7.22 17.38 -12.01
CA LEU A 92 -7.65 16.98 -13.36
C LEU A 92 -8.88 17.77 -13.78
N LEU A 93 -8.89 18.19 -15.04
CA LEU A 93 -10.09 18.70 -15.69
C LEU A 93 -11.12 17.58 -15.86
N ARG A 94 -12.39 17.95 -15.99
CA ARG A 94 -13.48 16.97 -16.21
C ARG A 94 -13.24 16.16 -17.48
N CYS A 95 -12.80 16.81 -18.56
CA CYS A 95 -12.53 16.15 -19.84
C CYS A 95 -11.33 15.21 -19.76
N GLU A 96 -10.26 15.60 -19.08
CA GLU A 96 -9.09 14.74 -18.85
C GLU A 96 -9.49 13.51 -18.02
N LEU A 97 -10.22 13.71 -16.93
CA LEU A 97 -10.70 12.63 -16.08
C LEU A 97 -11.66 11.68 -16.84
N ALA A 98 -12.56 12.23 -17.66
CA ALA A 98 -13.45 11.43 -18.50
C ALA A 98 -12.67 10.61 -19.54
N ARG A 99 -11.64 11.19 -20.17
CA ARG A 99 -10.75 10.49 -21.10
C ARG A 99 -9.99 9.36 -20.41
N LEU A 100 -9.46 9.61 -19.20
CA LEU A 100 -8.71 8.63 -18.43
C LEU A 100 -9.56 7.45 -17.95
N LEU A 101 -10.83 7.71 -17.64
CA LEU A 101 -11.75 6.72 -17.07
C LEU A 101 -12.72 6.14 -18.09
N ALA A 102 -12.61 6.55 -19.36
CA ALA A 102 -13.40 5.99 -20.44
C ALA A 102 -13.20 4.46 -20.48
N PRO A 103 -14.26 3.68 -20.71
CA PRO A 103 -14.13 2.26 -20.99
C PRO A 103 -13.13 2.08 -22.14
N THR A 104 -12.09 1.29 -21.94
CA THR A 104 -11.18 0.94 -23.02
C THR A 104 -11.90 -0.07 -23.92
N GLU A 105 -12.14 0.30 -25.17
CA GLU A 105 -13.01 -0.45 -26.09
C GLU A 105 -12.30 -1.65 -26.76
N ASP A 106 -11.10 -2.00 -26.29
CA ASP A 106 -10.26 -3.01 -26.91
C ASP A 106 -9.94 -4.16 -25.94
N PRO A 107 -10.78 -5.21 -25.90
CA PRO A 107 -10.49 -6.44 -25.18
C PRO A 107 -9.43 -7.32 -25.88
N GLY A 108 -8.87 -6.89 -27.03
CA GLY A 108 -7.91 -7.67 -27.85
C GLY A 108 -6.48 -7.13 -27.86
N CYS A 109 -6.26 -5.85 -27.59
CA CYS A 109 -4.94 -5.27 -27.36
C CYS A 109 -4.53 -5.38 -25.88
N SER A 110 -4.56 -6.60 -25.32
CA SER A 110 -3.98 -6.91 -24.01
C SER A 110 -2.45 -6.98 -24.08
N ALA A 111 -1.80 -5.91 -24.51
CA ALA A 111 -0.36 -5.77 -24.35
C ALA A 111 -0.07 -5.47 -22.86
N GLY A 112 -0.07 -6.53 -22.03
CA GLY A 112 0.48 -6.49 -20.67
C GLY A 112 -0.50 -6.23 -19.53
N THR A 113 -1.80 -6.49 -19.67
CA THR A 113 -2.75 -6.39 -18.54
C THR A 113 -2.44 -7.35 -17.38
N ASP A 114 -1.68 -8.42 -17.62
CA ASP A 114 -1.22 -9.33 -16.55
C ASP A 114 0.00 -8.82 -15.79
N ASP A 115 0.90 -8.07 -16.43
CA ASP A 115 2.22 -7.72 -15.84
C ASP A 115 2.10 -6.83 -14.59
N TYR A 116 1.03 -6.05 -14.50
CA TYR A 116 0.78 -5.18 -13.37
C TYR A 116 -0.31 -5.70 -12.43
N MET A 117 -0.99 -6.80 -12.74
CA MET A 117 -1.98 -7.38 -11.83
C MET A 117 -1.30 -8.15 -10.71
N ALA A 118 -1.83 -8.02 -9.49
CA ALA A 118 -1.39 -8.85 -8.39
C ALA A 118 -1.82 -10.31 -8.63
N HIS A 119 -1.00 -11.26 -8.16
CA HIS A 119 -1.28 -12.68 -8.27
C HIS A 119 -2.71 -13.01 -7.76
N PRO A 120 -3.47 -13.92 -8.41
CA PRO A 120 -4.85 -14.21 -8.04
C PRO A 120 -5.05 -14.54 -6.55
N ALA A 121 -4.11 -15.26 -5.94
CA ALA A 121 -4.15 -15.57 -4.51
C ALA A 121 -4.13 -14.31 -3.62
N VAL A 122 -3.33 -13.29 -3.96
CA VAL A 122 -3.27 -12.02 -3.24
C VAL A 122 -4.60 -11.27 -3.36
N ARG A 123 -5.19 -11.29 -4.55
CA ARG A 123 -6.49 -10.64 -4.82
C ARG A 123 -7.62 -11.32 -4.06
N GLN A 124 -7.61 -12.65 -4.00
CA GLN A 124 -8.59 -13.42 -3.23
C GLN A 124 -8.45 -13.16 -1.72
N ALA A 125 -7.23 -13.19 -1.19
CA ALA A 125 -6.98 -12.90 0.23
C ALA A 125 -7.41 -11.48 0.59
N TYR A 126 -7.08 -10.50 -0.25
CA TYR A 126 -7.51 -9.12 -0.06
C TYR A 126 -9.04 -8.99 -0.09
N GLY A 127 -9.71 -9.65 -1.03
CA GLY A 127 -11.17 -9.67 -1.11
C GLY A 127 -11.83 -10.30 0.12
N ALA A 128 -11.26 -11.39 0.64
CA ALA A 128 -11.73 -12.02 1.87
C ALA A 128 -11.58 -11.09 3.09
N MET A 129 -10.47 -10.36 3.19
CA MET A 129 -10.27 -9.38 4.28
C MET A 129 -11.15 -8.14 4.13
N ALA A 130 -11.35 -7.63 2.91
CA ALA A 130 -12.19 -6.45 2.66
C ALA A 130 -13.68 -6.70 2.93
N ALA A 131 -14.11 -7.96 2.93
CA ALA A 131 -15.46 -8.36 3.34
C ALA A 131 -15.63 -8.46 4.86
N ILE A 132 -14.55 -8.35 5.65
CA ILE A 132 -14.57 -8.37 7.11
C ILE A 132 -14.60 -6.90 7.59
N SER A 133 -15.55 -6.59 8.47
CA SER A 133 -15.75 -5.23 9.02
C SER A 133 -14.49 -4.70 9.73
N PRO A 134 -14.23 -3.37 9.71
CA PRO A 134 -12.97 -2.76 10.14
C PRO A 134 -12.69 -2.74 11.66
N ASP A 135 -13.47 -3.45 12.49
CA ASP A 135 -13.42 -3.31 13.96
C ASP A 135 -12.64 -4.41 14.71
N GLU A 136 -11.93 -5.31 14.03
CA GLU A 136 -11.17 -6.39 14.69
C GLU A 136 -9.71 -6.47 14.20
N PRO A 137 -8.72 -6.59 15.10
CA PRO A 137 -7.31 -6.71 14.73
C PRO A 137 -7.03 -8.05 14.03
N LEU A 138 -6.56 -7.96 12.79
CA LEU A 138 -6.68 -9.03 11.79
C LEU A 138 -5.53 -10.04 11.69
N VAL A 139 -4.49 -9.98 12.52
CA VAL A 139 -3.40 -10.98 12.43
C VAL A 139 -2.78 -11.24 13.80
N SER A 140 -3.01 -12.43 14.36
CA SER A 140 -2.07 -13.02 15.30
C SER A 140 -0.90 -13.61 14.52
N ALA A 141 0.33 -13.39 15.01
CA ALA A 141 1.52 -13.96 14.41
C ALA A 141 1.39 -15.49 14.36
N ARG A 142 1.65 -16.08 13.19
CA ARG A 142 1.67 -17.54 13.03
C ARG A 142 2.84 -18.09 13.87
N PRO A 143 2.63 -19.14 14.67
CA PRO A 143 3.73 -19.77 15.41
C PRO A 143 4.77 -20.29 14.42
N LEU A 144 6.05 -20.17 14.77
CA LEU A 144 7.14 -20.75 13.97
C LEU A 144 6.94 -22.28 13.95
N THR A 145 6.68 -22.80 12.76
CA THR A 145 6.71 -24.23 12.45
C THR A 145 7.98 -24.50 11.63
N ASP A 146 8.51 -25.73 11.65
CA ASP A 146 9.66 -26.22 10.83
C ASP A 146 9.44 -26.14 9.29
N GLU A 147 8.49 -25.31 8.82
CA GLU A 147 8.32 -25.02 7.41
C GLU A 147 9.31 -23.91 6.99
N PRO A 148 10.02 -24.06 5.86
CA PRO A 148 10.92 -23.02 5.38
C PRO A 148 10.14 -21.73 5.12
N CYS A 149 10.77 -20.59 5.40
CA CYS A 149 10.16 -19.28 5.28
C CYS A 149 9.49 -19.11 3.90
N ALA A 150 8.18 -18.90 3.84
CA ALA A 150 7.45 -18.83 2.56
C ALA A 150 7.81 -17.61 1.68
N ILE A 151 8.67 -16.72 2.17
CA ILE A 151 9.13 -15.51 1.48
C ILE A 151 10.51 -15.74 0.83
N CYS A 152 11.45 -16.39 1.54
CA CYS A 152 12.82 -16.61 1.07
C CYS A 152 13.20 -18.09 0.89
N PHE A 153 12.35 -19.02 1.34
CA PHE A 153 12.54 -20.47 1.35
C PHE A 153 13.74 -20.98 2.17
N ASP A 154 14.26 -20.16 3.08
CA ASP A 154 15.30 -20.55 4.03
C ASP A 154 14.71 -21.29 5.23
N GLU A 155 15.47 -22.22 5.79
CA GLU A 155 15.12 -22.96 7.01
C GLU A 155 15.09 -22.02 8.22
N LEU A 156 13.97 -21.99 8.95
CA LEU A 156 13.82 -21.20 10.16
C LEU A 156 14.17 -22.07 11.37
N THR A 157 15.45 -22.20 11.69
CA THR A 157 15.91 -22.90 12.90
C THR A 157 15.94 -21.95 14.11
N ASP A 158 15.52 -22.44 15.28
CA ASP A 158 15.46 -21.70 16.55
C ASP A 158 16.84 -21.16 17.03
N GLU A 159 17.93 -21.65 16.41
CA GLU A 159 19.32 -21.39 16.83
C GLU A 159 19.79 -19.93 16.66
N GLY A 160 19.01 -19.06 16.00
CA GLY A 160 19.28 -17.61 15.89
C GLY A 160 18.56 -16.73 16.92
N LEU A 161 17.63 -17.29 17.70
CA LEU A 161 16.88 -16.56 18.73
C LEU A 161 17.61 -16.52 20.08
N ASP A 162 18.44 -17.53 20.38
CA ASP A 162 19.19 -17.58 21.63
C ASP A 162 20.29 -16.51 21.72
N GLU A 163 21.02 -16.23 20.63
CA GLU A 163 22.05 -15.18 20.63
C GLU A 163 21.45 -13.77 20.76
N THR A 164 20.27 -13.54 20.15
CA THR A 164 19.59 -12.24 20.20
C THR A 164 18.85 -12.01 21.53
N LEU A 165 18.27 -13.05 22.13
CA LEU A 165 17.68 -12.99 23.47
C LEU A 165 18.73 -12.87 24.57
N ALA A 166 19.90 -13.51 24.43
CA ALA A 166 21.02 -13.33 25.35
C ALA A 166 21.55 -11.89 25.37
N PHE A 167 21.57 -11.21 24.21
CA PHE A 167 21.99 -9.82 24.11
C PHE A 167 20.99 -8.86 24.79
N ILE A 168 19.69 -9.12 24.66
CA ILE A 168 18.63 -8.32 25.30
C ILE A 168 18.59 -8.57 26.82
N ALA A 169 18.80 -9.82 27.26
CA ALA A 169 18.83 -10.16 28.68
C ALA A 169 20.04 -9.54 29.42
N ALA A 170 21.21 -9.43 28.76
CA ALA A 170 22.39 -8.77 29.33
C ALA A 170 22.23 -7.24 29.42
N ALA A 171 21.54 -6.61 28.47
CA ALA A 171 21.29 -5.16 28.49
C ALA A 171 20.23 -4.74 29.53
N GLY A 172 19.38 -5.68 29.99
CA GLY A 172 18.27 -5.42 30.92
C GLY A 172 18.63 -5.36 32.41
N GLN A 173 19.85 -5.69 32.82
CA GLN A 173 20.20 -5.84 34.25
C GLN A 173 20.94 -4.65 34.89
N SER A 174 21.18 -3.54 34.17
CA SER A 174 21.93 -2.41 34.76
C SER A 174 21.08 -1.27 35.31
N GLN A 175 19.73 -1.33 35.29
CA GLN A 175 18.91 -0.20 35.74
C GLN A 175 17.68 -0.59 36.57
N THR A 176 17.85 -1.33 37.67
CA THR A 176 16.86 -1.28 38.77
C THR A 176 17.41 -1.96 40.02
N GLN A 177 18.05 -1.18 40.91
CA GLN A 177 18.10 -1.31 42.38
C GLN A 177 19.09 -0.24 42.86
N THR A 178 18.64 0.84 43.49
CA THR A 178 18.57 0.86 44.96
C THR A 178 17.44 1.79 45.41
N GLN A 179 16.49 1.20 46.14
CA GLN A 179 15.38 1.88 46.81
C GLN A 179 15.85 2.64 48.05
N THR A 180 15.27 3.82 48.24
CA THR A 180 14.60 4.29 49.47
C THR A 180 14.79 3.47 50.75
N GLN A 181 15.36 4.08 51.79
CA GLN A 181 14.98 3.80 53.18
C GLN A 181 14.77 5.09 53.97
N THR A 182 13.65 5.06 54.69
CA THR A 182 12.98 6.06 55.50
C THR A 182 13.51 6.05 56.94
N GLN A 183 13.53 7.21 57.63
CA GLN A 183 12.99 7.43 59.00
C GLN A 183 13.74 8.53 59.80
N THR A 184 12.98 9.58 60.16
CA THR A 184 12.82 10.22 61.48
C THR A 184 13.81 9.91 62.62
N GLN A 185 14.44 10.96 63.19
CA GLN A 185 14.61 11.24 64.64
C GLN A 185 15.27 12.64 64.81
N THR A 186 14.55 13.64 65.36
CA THR A 186 14.65 14.12 66.76
C THR A 186 15.93 14.91 67.08
N GLN A 187 15.82 16.24 67.10
CA GLN A 187 16.18 17.13 68.22
C GLN A 187 15.70 18.56 67.94
#